data_AF-A0A847UP78-F1
#
_entry.id   AF-A0A847UP78-F1
#
_cell.length_a   1.000
_cell.length_b   1.000
_cell.length_c   1.000
_cell.angle_alpha   90.00
_cell.angle_beta   90.00
_cell.angle_gamma   90.00
#
_symmetry.space_group_name_H-M   'P 1'
#
loop_
_entity.id
_entity.type
_entity.pdbx_description
1 polymer ?
#
loop_
_entity_poly.entity_id
_entity_poly.type
_entity_poly.pdbx_seq_one_letter_code
_entity_poly.pdbx_strand_id
1 'polypeptide(L)'
;MSYTTAQLAEALGIKPQSVDYRVKKEGWQFQRRKGKGGGRLFTLPNLPQDVRDAVLAWELKASSPALAETPLPPAVKTPVDTSLLTTKQRGVMCARLAFVREIDRLAATGLAKTVIMDNLVEAWTPPARCPCSASRSWWRISRNWGGCRRESHLPRTTSRGCAS
;
A
#
# COMPACT_ATOMS: atom_id res chain seq x y z
N MET A 1 18.62 19.65 -1.42
CA MET A 1 17.61 20.68 -1.05
C MET A 1 18.17 21.55 0.06
N SER A 2 17.83 22.84 0.08
CA SER A 2 18.24 23.78 1.13
C SER A 2 17.03 24.25 1.93
N TYR A 3 17.21 24.35 3.25
CA TYR A 3 16.15 24.68 4.21
C TYR A 3 16.46 26.00 4.88
N THR A 4 15.43 26.79 5.11
CA THR A 4 15.52 28.05 5.86
C THR A 4 15.36 27.80 7.35
N THR A 5 15.82 28.75 8.17
CA THR A 5 15.61 28.69 9.63
C THR A 5 14.13 28.61 10.02
N ALA A 6 13.24 29.23 9.23
CA ALA A 6 11.79 29.18 9.46
C ALA A 6 11.22 27.78 9.21
N GLN A 7 11.64 27.11 8.13
CA GLN A 7 11.22 25.74 7.84
C GLN A 7 11.73 24.75 8.89
N LEU A 8 12.97 24.91 9.36
CA LEU A 8 13.49 24.08 10.45
C LEU A 8 12.73 24.31 11.75
N ALA A 9 12.36 25.55 12.04
CA ALA A 9 11.55 25.90 13.21
C ALA A 9 10.16 25.24 13.14
N GLU A 10 9.52 25.25 11.98
CA GLU A 10 8.24 24.59 11.73
C GLU A 10 8.34 23.07 11.86
N ALA A 11 9.34 22.45 11.24
CA ALA A 11 9.56 21.00 11.30
C ALA A 11 9.82 20.50 12.73
N LEU A 12 10.52 21.31 13.55
CA LEU A 12 10.80 20.99 14.95
C LEU A 12 9.70 21.45 15.91
N GLY A 13 8.73 22.25 15.47
CA GLY A 13 7.70 22.84 16.32
C GLY A 13 8.24 23.84 17.37
N ILE A 14 9.39 24.48 17.10
CA ILE A 14 10.05 25.43 18.00
C ILE A 14 10.11 26.83 17.41
N LYS A 15 10.43 27.83 18.23
CA LYS A 15 10.64 29.20 17.76
C LYS A 15 11.93 29.31 16.92
N PRO A 16 11.98 30.16 15.87
CA PRO A 16 13.20 30.36 15.07
C PRO A 16 14.42 30.78 15.89
N GLN A 17 14.21 31.58 16.95
CA GLN A 17 15.27 31.98 17.89
C GLN A 17 15.94 30.78 18.58
N SER A 18 15.19 29.71 18.86
CA SER A 18 15.73 28.48 19.44
C SER A 18 16.61 27.73 18.45
N VAL A 19 16.26 27.76 17.15
CA VAL A 19 17.10 27.21 16.09
C VAL A 19 18.40 28.00 16.00
N ASP A 20 18.35 29.33 16.02
CA ASP A 20 19.56 30.18 15.99
C ASP A 20 20.47 29.93 17.20
N TYR A 21 19.90 29.68 18.39
CA TYR A 21 20.66 29.30 19.58
C TYR A 21 21.36 27.95 19.39
N ARG A 22 20.65 26.93 18.88
CA ARG A 22 21.23 25.61 18.60
C ARG A 22 22.34 25.68 17.55
N VAL A 23 22.13 26.43 16.46
CA VAL A 23 23.13 26.66 15.41
C VAL A 23 24.42 27.22 15.99
N LYS A 24 24.34 28.17 16.94
CA LYS A 24 25.52 28.72 17.63
C LYS A 24 26.15 27.74 18.62
N LYS A 25 25.33 27.00 19.37
CA LYS A 25 25.79 26.06 20.41
C LYS A 25 26.45 24.81 19.83
N GLU A 26 25.87 24.27 18.77
CA GLU A 26 26.28 23.01 18.13
C GLU A 26 27.13 23.26 16.87
N GLY A 27 27.26 24.51 16.41
CA GLY A 27 28.14 24.89 15.31
C GLY A 27 27.69 24.40 13.93
N TRP A 28 26.39 24.48 13.62
CA TRP A 28 25.86 23.94 12.36
C TRP A 28 26.40 24.70 11.14
N GLN A 29 26.74 23.96 10.09
CA GLN A 29 27.22 24.53 8.83
C GLN A 29 26.05 25.12 8.04
N PHE A 30 26.15 26.41 7.68
CA PHE A 30 25.13 27.11 6.91
C PHE A 30 25.72 27.93 5.77
N GLN A 31 24.94 28.12 4.73
CA GLN A 31 25.23 29.05 3.64
C GLN A 31 24.45 30.34 3.83
N ARG A 32 25.11 31.48 3.61
CA ARG A 32 24.46 32.79 3.68
C ARG A 32 23.74 33.07 2.35
N ARG A 33 22.46 33.44 2.41
CA ARG A 33 21.72 33.87 1.22
C ARG A 33 22.30 35.18 0.67
N LYS A 34 22.51 35.28 -0.65
CA LYS A 34 22.92 36.53 -1.30
C LYS A 34 21.79 37.56 -1.21
N GLY A 35 22.06 38.74 -0.63
CA GLY A 35 21.11 39.85 -0.50
C GLY A 35 21.21 40.62 0.83
N LYS A 36 20.61 41.82 0.89
CA LYS A 36 20.53 42.64 2.11
C LYS A 36 19.63 41.92 3.13
N GLY A 37 20.14 41.66 4.33
CA GLY A 37 19.45 40.84 5.33
C GLY A 37 19.46 39.33 5.07
N GLY A 38 20.32 38.84 4.17
CA GLY A 38 20.31 37.44 3.72
C GLY A 38 20.33 36.43 4.87
N GLY A 39 19.23 35.68 5.03
CA GLY A 39 19.06 34.61 6.02
C GLY A 39 20.00 33.42 5.83
N ARG A 40 19.82 32.36 6.64
CA ARG A 40 20.68 31.17 6.63
C ARG A 40 19.99 30.03 5.89
N LEU A 41 20.78 29.31 5.11
CA LEU A 41 20.36 28.13 4.36
C LEU A 41 21.14 26.93 4.86
N PHE A 42 20.42 25.85 5.18
CA PHE A 42 20.96 24.61 5.71
C PHE A 42 20.75 23.49 4.71
N THR A 43 21.71 22.57 4.62
CA THR A 43 21.60 21.37 3.77
C THR A 43 21.35 20.17 4.68
N LEU A 44 20.46 19.25 4.30
CA LEU A 44 20.15 18.03 5.07
C LEU A 44 21.36 17.27 5.66
N PRO A 45 22.42 16.93 4.90
CA PRO A 45 23.53 16.15 5.44
C PRO A 45 24.34 16.88 6.53
N ASN A 46 24.27 18.22 6.56
CA ASN A 46 25.02 19.03 7.52
C ASN A 46 24.24 19.27 8.83
N LEU A 47 22.99 18.80 8.91
CA LEU A 47 22.15 18.92 10.10
C LEU A 47 22.38 17.72 11.03
N PRO A 48 22.23 17.92 12.35
CA PRO A 48 22.20 16.83 13.32
C PRO A 48 21.13 15.78 13.01
N GLN A 49 21.33 14.55 13.50
CA GLN A 49 20.43 13.41 13.26
C GLN A 49 18.99 13.71 13.69
N ASP A 50 18.79 14.27 14.89
CA ASP A 50 17.47 14.61 15.43
C ASP A 50 16.71 15.58 14.52
N VAL A 51 17.42 16.55 13.94
CA VAL A 51 16.82 17.56 13.06
C VAL A 51 16.54 16.99 11.68
N ARG A 52 17.41 16.10 11.17
CA ARG A 52 17.17 15.40 9.91
C ARG A 52 15.89 14.57 9.97
N ASP A 53 15.73 13.79 11.03
CA ASP A 53 14.57 12.93 11.21
C ASP A 53 13.28 13.75 11.32
N ALA A 54 13.32 14.88 12.04
CA ALA A 54 12.19 15.80 12.13
C ALA A 54 11.82 16.44 10.77
N VAL A 55 12.82 16.86 9.98
CA VAL A 55 12.58 17.43 8.65
C VAL A 55 11.99 16.39 7.70
N LEU A 56 12.50 15.15 7.73
CA LEU A 56 11.95 14.06 6.92
C LEU A 56 10.50 13.74 7.32
N ALA A 57 10.20 13.67 8.61
CA ALA A 57 8.84 13.46 9.10
C ALA A 57 7.90 14.61 8.68
N TRP A 58 8.38 15.86 8.73
CA TRP A 58 7.64 17.02 8.26
C TRP A 58 7.37 16.97 6.76
N GLU A 59 8.34 16.58 5.93
CA GLU A 59 8.15 16.40 4.48
C GLU A 59 7.15 15.27 4.18
N LEU A 60 7.22 14.15 4.89
CA LEU A 60 6.25 13.07 4.75
C LEU A 60 4.84 13.52 5.13
N LYS A 61 4.70 14.33 6.18
CA LYS A 61 3.43 14.92 6.59
C LYS A 61 2.91 15.96 5.60
N ALA A 62 3.80 16.73 4.96
CA ALA A 62 3.41 17.70 3.93
C ALA A 62 3.03 17.01 2.61
N SER A 63 3.69 15.90 2.28
CA SER A 63 3.44 15.10 1.08
C SER A 63 2.23 14.18 1.21
N SER A 64 1.91 13.74 2.43
CA SER A 64 0.64 13.11 2.73
C SER A 64 -0.39 14.22 2.86
N PRO A 65 -1.26 14.48 1.85
CA PRO A 65 -2.43 15.30 2.12
C PRO A 65 -3.09 14.66 3.32
N ALA A 66 -3.36 15.49 4.33
CA ALA A 66 -4.02 15.06 5.55
C ALA A 66 -5.00 13.93 5.20
N LEU A 67 -4.83 12.78 5.84
CA LEU A 67 -5.97 12.03 6.30
C LEU A 67 -6.76 13.01 7.20
N ALA A 68 -7.39 14.01 6.58
CA ALA A 68 -8.72 14.40 6.96
C ALA A 68 -9.40 13.06 7.14
N GLU A 69 -9.79 12.78 8.37
CA GLU A 69 -10.74 11.74 8.67
C GLU A 69 -11.74 11.78 7.53
N THR A 70 -11.66 10.82 6.62
CA THR A 70 -12.65 10.65 5.59
C THR A 70 -13.95 10.65 6.39
N PRO A 71 -14.84 11.66 6.22
CA PRO A 71 -16.13 11.59 6.87
C PRO A 71 -16.66 10.23 6.44
N LEU A 72 -16.86 9.34 7.42
CA LEU A 72 -17.37 8.00 7.15
C LEU A 72 -18.55 8.23 6.20
N PRO A 73 -18.51 7.72 4.96
CA PRO A 73 -19.63 7.94 4.06
C PRO A 73 -20.86 7.49 4.84
N PRO A 74 -21.95 8.29 4.86
CA PRO A 74 -23.13 7.95 5.65
C PRO A 74 -23.44 6.51 5.33
N ALA A 75 -23.39 5.64 6.35
CA ALA A 75 -23.53 4.22 6.16
C ALA A 75 -24.79 4.00 5.33
N VAL A 76 -24.62 3.69 4.05
CA VAL A 76 -25.74 3.52 3.11
C VAL A 76 -26.36 2.20 3.51
N LYS A 77 -27.26 2.26 4.50
CA LYS A 77 -28.01 1.12 5.02
C LYS A 77 -29.16 0.73 4.10
N THR A 78 -29.34 1.41 2.97
CA THR A 78 -30.33 1.00 1.99
C THR A 78 -29.80 -0.23 1.26
N PRO A 79 -30.46 -1.40 1.40
CA PRO A 79 -30.13 -2.54 0.56
C PRO A 79 -30.26 -2.11 -0.89
N VAL A 80 -29.16 -2.14 -1.63
CA VAL A 80 -29.18 -1.87 -3.06
C VAL A 80 -29.95 -3.00 -3.73
N ASP A 81 -31.05 -2.69 -4.42
CA ASP A 81 -31.84 -3.66 -5.17
C ASP A 81 -31.03 -4.24 -6.33
N THR A 82 -30.36 -5.37 -6.06
CA THR A 82 -29.49 -6.07 -7.02
C THR A 82 -30.25 -6.66 -8.22
N SER A 83 -31.58 -6.70 -8.16
CA SER A 83 -32.47 -7.16 -9.23
C SER A 83 -32.47 -6.26 -10.46
N LEU A 84 -32.17 -4.96 -10.28
CA LEU A 84 -32.09 -3.98 -11.38
C LEU A 84 -30.76 -4.04 -12.14
N LEU A 85 -29.78 -4.81 -11.65
CA LEU A 85 -28.44 -4.90 -12.24
C LEU A 85 -28.39 -5.92 -13.39
N THR A 86 -27.66 -5.57 -14.45
CA THR A 86 -27.37 -6.50 -15.56
C THR A 86 -26.58 -7.71 -15.08
N THR A 87 -26.66 -8.85 -15.77
CA THR A 87 -25.90 -10.07 -15.43
C THR A 87 -24.39 -9.84 -15.35
N LYS A 88 -23.85 -8.97 -16.21
CA LYS A 88 -22.43 -8.59 -16.16
C LYS A 88 -22.09 -7.83 -14.87
N GLN A 89 -22.92 -6.86 -14.50
CA GLN A 89 -22.74 -6.11 -13.26
C GLN A 89 -22.88 -7.02 -12.03
N ARG A 90 -23.85 -7.93 -12.02
CA ARG A 90 -24.00 -8.95 -10.97
C ARG A 90 -22.78 -9.87 -10.88
N GLY A 91 -22.23 -10.29 -12.01
CA GLY A 91 -20.98 -11.07 -12.05
C GLY A 91 -19.80 -10.33 -11.41
N VAL A 92 -19.60 -9.06 -11.75
CA VAL A 92 -18.54 -8.22 -11.14
C VAL A 92 -18.79 -8.01 -9.65
N MET A 93 -20.03 -7.76 -9.24
CA MET A 93 -20.41 -7.63 -7.83
C MET A 93 -20.09 -8.90 -7.04
N CYS A 94 -20.52 -10.06 -7.53
CA CYS A 94 -20.25 -11.35 -6.89
C CYS A 94 -18.76 -11.65 -6.81
N ALA A 95 -17.98 -11.37 -7.86
CA ALA A 95 -16.53 -11.55 -7.85
C ALA A 95 -15.85 -10.67 -6.80
N ARG A 96 -16.22 -9.39 -6.73
CA ARG A 96 -15.70 -8.45 -5.72
C ARG A 96 -16.05 -8.91 -4.31
N LEU A 97 -17.30 -9.34 -4.09
CA LEU A 97 -17.75 -9.82 -2.79
C LEU A 97 -17.01 -11.09 -2.35
N ALA A 98 -16.80 -12.04 -3.27
CA ALA A 98 -16.04 -13.26 -3.01
C ALA A 98 -14.60 -12.94 -2.57
N PHE A 99 -13.97 -11.97 -3.23
CA PHE A 99 -12.62 -11.53 -2.89
C PHE A 99 -12.56 -10.88 -1.49
N VAL A 100 -13.48 -9.97 -1.19
CA VAL A 100 -13.56 -9.33 0.13
C VAL A 100 -13.79 -10.36 1.23
N ARG A 101 -14.71 -11.32 1.02
CA ARG A 101 -14.97 -12.41 1.95
C ARG A 101 -13.75 -13.28 2.21
N GLU A 102 -12.96 -13.55 1.17
CA GLU A 102 -11.72 -14.33 1.33
C GLU A 102 -10.66 -13.57 2.11
N ILE A 103 -10.50 -12.26 1.87
CA ILE A 103 -9.61 -11.42 2.67
C ILE A 103 -10.05 -11.41 4.13
N ASP A 104 -11.33 -11.23 4.40
CA ASP A 104 -11.83 -11.19 5.78
C ASP A 104 -11.71 -12.55 6.47
N ARG A 105 -11.89 -13.66 5.73
CA ARG A 105 -11.61 -15.03 6.23
C ARG A 105 -10.14 -15.18 6.63
N LEU A 106 -9.23 -14.67 5.81
CA LEU A 106 -7.79 -14.68 6.09
C LEU A 106 -7.42 -13.69 7.21
N ALA A 107 -8.10 -12.56 7.33
CA ALA A 107 -7.87 -11.61 8.40
C ALA A 107 -8.28 -12.18 9.77
N ALA A 108 -9.28 -13.07 9.81
CA ALA A 108 -9.68 -13.78 11.02
C ALA A 108 -8.59 -14.69 11.60
N THR A 109 -7.56 -15.05 10.84
CA THR A 109 -6.40 -15.81 11.35
C THR A 109 -5.36 -14.93 12.06
N GLY A 110 -5.58 -13.61 12.13
CA GLY A 110 -4.70 -12.65 12.82
C GLY A 110 -3.64 -12.00 11.93
N LEU A 111 -3.63 -12.30 10.62
CA LEU A 111 -2.72 -11.65 9.67
C LEU A 111 -3.22 -10.24 9.31
N ALA A 112 -2.28 -9.30 9.15
CA ALA A 112 -2.60 -7.97 8.66
C ALA A 112 -3.12 -8.04 7.21
N LYS A 113 -4.13 -7.23 6.89
CA LYS A 113 -4.77 -7.22 5.56
C LYS A 113 -3.78 -6.92 4.42
N THR A 114 -2.73 -6.14 4.67
CA THR A 114 -1.66 -5.85 3.70
C THR A 114 -0.90 -7.12 3.32
N VAL A 115 -0.45 -7.90 4.30
CA VAL A 115 0.26 -9.18 4.10
C VAL A 115 -0.62 -10.17 3.33
N ILE A 116 -1.92 -10.21 3.65
CA ILE A 116 -2.88 -11.06 2.94
C ILE A 116 -2.96 -10.67 1.46
N MET A 117 -3.05 -9.37 1.17
CA MET A 117 -3.13 -8.87 -0.20
C MET A 117 -1.84 -9.17 -0.97
N ASP A 118 -0.68 -8.97 -0.37
CA ASP A 118 0.62 -9.24 -0.99
C ASP A 118 0.78 -10.74 -1.31
N ASN A 119 0.44 -11.62 -0.36
CA ASN A 119 0.47 -13.06 -0.56
C ASN A 119 -0.50 -13.52 -1.66
N LEU A 120 -1.70 -12.93 -1.73
CA LEU A 120 -2.66 -13.23 -2.78
C LEU A 120 -2.12 -12.78 -4.14
N VAL A 121 -1.57 -11.57 -4.23
CA VAL A 121 -0.99 -11.07 -5.48
C VAL A 121 0.20 -11.92 -5.92
N GLU A 122 1.07 -12.30 -5.00
CA GLU A 122 2.21 -13.18 -5.27
C GLU A 122 1.74 -14.58 -5.72
N ALA A 123 0.74 -15.17 -5.05
CA ALA A 123 0.19 -16.48 -5.42
C ALA A 123 -0.52 -16.46 -6.79
N TRP A 124 -1.14 -15.35 -7.17
CA TRP A 124 -1.78 -15.17 -8.47
C TRP A 124 -0.83 -14.69 -9.57
N THR A 125 0.35 -14.19 -9.19
CA THR A 125 1.42 -13.90 -10.13
C THR A 125 2.06 -15.22 -10.53
N PRO A 126 1.87 -15.71 -11.76
CA PRO A 126 2.50 -16.95 -12.17
C PRO A 126 4.02 -16.79 -11.98
N PRO A 127 4.71 -17.81 -11.41
CA PRO A 127 6.15 -17.73 -11.24
C PRO A 127 6.77 -17.42 -12.60
N ALA A 128 7.63 -16.40 -12.65
CA ALA A 128 8.18 -15.81 -13.87
C ALA A 128 8.99 -16.77 -14.77
N ARG A 129 8.99 -18.08 -14.49
CA ARG A 129 9.58 -19.13 -15.31
C ARG A 129 8.73 -20.39 -15.27
N CYS A 130 7.64 -20.43 -16.03
CA CYS A 130 7.14 -21.68 -16.58
C CYS A 130 7.89 -21.95 -17.90
N PRO A 131 8.74 -22.99 -17.99
CA PRO A 131 9.53 -23.29 -19.20
C PRO A 131 8.69 -23.70 -20.43
N CYS A 132 7.37 -23.85 -20.29
CA CYS A 132 6.51 -24.41 -21.33
C CYS A 132 5.80 -23.39 -22.24
N SER A 133 6.00 -22.07 -22.08
CA SER A 133 5.32 -21.05 -22.89
C SER A 133 6.06 -20.69 -24.19
N ALA A 134 6.45 -21.70 -24.97
CA ALA A 134 6.94 -21.51 -26.35
C ALA A 134 5.84 -21.54 -27.41
N SER A 135 4.54 -21.55 -27.05
CA SER A 135 3.46 -21.41 -28.02
C SER A 135 2.56 -20.22 -27.69
N ARG A 136 2.51 -19.28 -28.63
CA ARG A 136 1.72 -18.03 -28.62
C ARG A 136 0.21 -18.29 -28.68
N SER A 137 -0.36 -19.05 -27.74
CA SER A 137 -1.81 -19.31 -27.68
C SER A 137 -2.49 -18.78 -26.41
N TRP A 138 -1.72 -18.37 -25.39
CA TRP A 138 -2.27 -17.94 -24.10
C TRP A 138 -3.02 -16.59 -24.12
N TRP A 139 -2.93 -15.81 -25.20
CA TRP A 139 -3.76 -14.60 -25.38
C TRP A 139 -5.19 -14.88 -25.85
N ARG A 140 -5.55 -16.14 -26.13
CA ARG A 140 -6.91 -16.55 -26.56
C ARG A 140 -7.68 -17.34 -25.48
N ILE A 141 -7.37 -17.15 -24.18
CA ILE A 141 -8.12 -17.79 -23.07
C ILE A 141 -8.54 -16.75 -22.02
N SER A 142 -9.03 -15.59 -22.47
CA SER A 142 -9.63 -14.59 -21.57
C SER A 142 -11.05 -14.17 -21.95
N ARG A 143 -11.69 -14.86 -22.91
CA ARG A 143 -13.05 -14.54 -23.35
C ARG A 143 -14.11 -15.65 -23.20
N ASN A 144 -13.77 -16.80 -22.64
CA ASN A 144 -14.78 -17.84 -22.40
C ASN A 144 -14.63 -18.45 -21.01
N TRP A 145 -15.14 -17.74 -20.00
CA TRP A 145 -15.49 -18.38 -18.73
C TRP A 145 -16.80 -19.14 -18.94
N GLY A 146 -16.65 -20.39 -19.38
CA GLY A 146 -17.72 -21.37 -19.53
C GLY A 146 -17.16 -22.76 -19.32
N GLY A 147 -17.26 -23.25 -18.08
CA GLY A 147 -17.18 -24.67 -17.72
C GLY A 147 -15.80 -25.34 -17.83
N CYS A 148 -15.09 -25.47 -16.70
CA CYS A 148 -14.13 -26.55 -16.51
C CYS A 148 -14.62 -27.45 -15.37
N ARG A 149 -15.45 -28.43 -15.74
CA ARG A 149 -15.69 -29.66 -14.98
C ARG A 149 -14.33 -30.36 -14.84
N ARG A 150 -13.82 -30.47 -13.62
CA ARG A 150 -12.60 -31.24 -13.33
C ARG A 150 -13.06 -32.65 -12.94
N GLU A 151 -13.15 -33.54 -13.94
CA GLU A 151 -13.30 -34.98 -13.72
C GLU A 151 -12.02 -35.47 -13.02
N SER A 152 -12.09 -35.65 -11.71
CA SER A 152 -11.02 -36.24 -10.91
C SER A 152 -11.03 -37.76 -11.10
N HIS A 153 -10.26 -38.26 -12.07
CA HIS A 153 -9.85 -39.66 -12.07
C HIS A 153 -8.88 -39.90 -10.91
N LEU A 154 -9.43 -40.39 -9.80
CA LEU A 154 -8.67 -41.04 -8.73
C LEU A 154 -8.07 -42.36 -9.26
N PRO A 155 -6.80 -42.67 -8.98
CA PRO A 155 -6.29 -44.02 -9.22
C PRO A 155 -6.93 -44.98 -8.19
N ARG A 156 -7.64 -46.00 -8.69
CA ARG A 156 -8.12 -47.12 -7.88
C ARG A 156 -6.92 -47.88 -7.29
N THR A 157 -6.65 -47.70 -6.01
CA THR A 157 -5.87 -48.66 -5.23
C THR A 157 -6.82 -49.77 -4.80
N THR A 158 -6.73 -50.90 -5.49
CA THR A 158 -7.42 -52.14 -5.10
C THR A 158 -6.65 -52.74 -3.91
N SER A 159 -7.01 -52.40 -2.68
CA SER A 159 -6.62 -53.21 -1.51
C SER A 159 -7.76 -54.14 -1.15
N ARG A 160 -7.49 -55.44 -1.31
CA ARG A 160 -8.30 -56.54 -0.75
C ARG A 160 -8.28 -56.41 0.78
N GLY A 161 -9.46 -56.48 1.39
CA GLY A 161 -9.64 -56.66 2.82
C GLY A 161 -10.85 -57.56 3.05
N CYS A 162 -10.59 -58.81 3.41
CA CYS A 162 -11.58 -59.81 3.76
C CYS A 162 -12.39 -59.38 5.00
N ALA A 163 -13.70 -59.63 4.99
CA ALA A 163 -14.52 -59.69 6.19
C ALA A 163 -15.34 -60.98 6.12
N SER A 164 -15.11 -61.80 7.15
CA SER A 164 -15.97 -62.80 7.82
C SER A 164 -16.81 -63.76 6.99
#